data_AF-A0A165FF51-F1
#
_entry.id   AF-A0A165FF51-F1
#
_cell.length_a   1.000
_cell.length_b   1.000
_cell.length_c   1.000
_cell.angle_alpha   90.00
_cell.angle_beta   90.00
_cell.angle_gamma   90.00
#
_symmetry.space_group_name_H-M   'P 1'
#
loop_
_entity.id
_entity.type
_entity.pdbx_description
1 polymer ?
#
loop_
_entity_poly.entity_id
_entity_poly.type
_entity_poly.pdbx_seq_one_letter_code
_entity_poly.pdbx_strand_id
1 'polypeptide(L)' 'MLDNMPHLCLSSDHLRFILFIFHELGVHGVPSLKAFRKKQDEIVKICGINTDAKRTSFSHVFYQN' A
#
# COMPACT_ATOMS: atom_id res chain seq x y z
N MET A 1 -2.96 1.11 3.10
CA MET A 1 -2.29 0.78 4.38
C MET A 1 -0.83 1.25 4.41
N LEU A 2 0.04 0.77 3.51
CA LEU A 2 1.48 1.13 3.52
C LEU A 2 1.81 2.53 2.98
N ASP A 3 0.89 3.17 2.25
CA ASP A 3 1.13 4.51 1.72
C ASP A 3 1.00 5.61 2.80
N ASN A 4 0.37 5.29 3.93
CA ASN A 4 -0.05 6.28 4.93
C ASN A 4 0.41 5.91 6.36
N MET A 5 1.42 5.05 6.49
CA MET A 5 2.03 4.82 7.80
C MET A 5 2.92 6.01 8.16
N PRO A 6 2.81 6.57 9.37
CA PRO A 6 3.48 7.82 9.77
C PRO A 6 5.01 7.77 9.68
N HIS A 7 5.60 6.58 9.63
CA HIS A 7 7.05 6.37 9.50
C HIS A 7 7.45 5.55 8.27
N LEU A 8 6.48 5.17 7.44
CA LEU A 8 6.72 4.31 6.28
C LEU A 8 5.74 4.72 5.18
N CYS A 9 6.11 5.75 4.42
CA CYS A 9 5.31 6.25 3.29
C CYS A 9 5.80 5.57 2.00
N LEU A 10 5.38 4.32 1.77
CA LEU A 10 5.78 3.58 0.57
C LEU A 10 4.84 3.92 -0.57
N SER A 11 5.27 4.79 -1.48
CA SER A 11 4.58 4.99 -2.74
C SER A 11 4.50 3.70 -3.58
N SER A 12 3.60 3.70 -4.57
CA SER A 12 3.47 2.60 -5.53
C SER A 12 4.78 2.26 -6.26
N ASP A 13 5.66 3.22 -6.48
CA ASP A 13 6.96 2.99 -7.13
C ASP A 13 7.93 2.23 -6.21
N HIS A 14 7.95 2.55 -4.91
CA HIS A 14 8.71 1.78 -3.93
C HIS A 14 8.25 0.31 -3.89
N LEU A 15 6.93 0.09 -3.90
CA LEU A 15 6.38 -1.27 -3.90
C LEU A 15 6.68 -2.03 -5.20
N ARG A 16 6.64 -1.36 -6.36
CA ARG A 16 7.08 -1.95 -7.63
C ARG A 16 8.54 -2.38 -7.55
N PHE A 17 9.41 -1.53 -7.02
CA PHE A 17 10.83 -1.83 -6.88
C PHE A 17 11.09 -3.01 -5.95
N ILE A 18 10.40 -3.08 -4.80
CA ILE A 18 10.51 -4.20 -3.86
C ILE A 18 10.03 -5.52 -4.52
N LEU A 19 8.88 -5.50 -5.19
CA LEU A 19 8.35 -6.69 -5.89
C LEU A 19 9.29 -7.12 -7.03
N PHE A 20 9.89 -6.16 -7.73
CA PHE A 20 10.90 -6.43 -8.75
C PHE A 20 12.14 -7.11 -8.16
N ILE A 21 12.67 -6.62 -7.04
CA ILE A 21 13.80 -7.27 -6.35
C ILE A 21 13.45 -8.72 -5.97
N PHE A 22 12.27 -8.99 -5.43
CA PHE A 22 11.88 -10.36 -5.09
C PHE A 22 11.79 -11.27 -6.31
N HIS A 23 11.34 -10.74 -7.44
CA HIS A 23 11.35 -11.47 -8.70
C HIS A 23 12.79 -11.79 -9.14
N GLU A 24 13.70 -10.82 -9.11
CA GLU A 24 15.11 -11.01 -9.49
C GLU A 24 15.86 -11.98 -8.56
N LEU A 25 15.49 -12.03 -7.28
CA LEU A 25 16.04 -12.99 -6.32
C LEU A 25 15.45 -14.41 -6.47
N GLY A 26 14.57 -14.64 -7.46
CA GLY A 26 13.97 -15.94 -7.72
C GLY A 26 12.93 -16.37 -6.69
N VAL A 27 12.36 -15.42 -5.93
CA VAL A 27 11.30 -15.73 -4.97
C VAL A 27 10.07 -16.21 -5.75
N HIS A 28 9.59 -17.41 -5.41
CA HIS A 28 8.38 -17.95 -6.02
C HIS A 28 7.13 -17.31 -5.41
N GLY A 29 6.10 -17.09 -6.23
CA GLY A 29 4.81 -16.57 -5.78
C GLY A 29 4.78 -15.07 -5.51
N VAL A 30 5.72 -14.30 -6.07
CA VAL A 30 5.71 -12.84 -5.97
C VAL A 30 4.44 -12.29 -6.64
N PRO A 31 3.56 -11.59 -5.91
CA PRO A 31 2.34 -11.07 -6.48
C PRO A 31 2.63 -9.89 -7.42
N SER A 32 1.81 -9.72 -8.45
CA SER A 32 1.78 -8.43 -9.17
C SER A 32 1.40 -7.31 -8.21
N LEU A 33 1.81 -6.07 -8.51
CA LEU A 33 1.43 -4.91 -7.69
C LEU A 33 -0.10 -4.84 -7.48
N LYS A 34 -0.89 -5.15 -8.53
CA LYS A 34 -2.35 -5.18 -8.44
C LYS A 34 -2.85 -6.25 -7.46
N ALA A 35 -2.29 -7.46 -7.51
CA ALA A 35 -2.64 -8.53 -6.58
C ALA A 35 -2.23 -8.20 -5.14
N PHE A 36 -1.06 -7.58 -4.96
CA PHE A 36 -0.61 -7.07 -3.68
C PHE A 36 -1.57 -6.02 -3.10
N ARG A 37 -1.97 -5.02 -3.90
CA ARG A 37 -2.95 -4.00 -3.47
C ARG A 37 -4.31 -4.61 -3.10
N LYS A 38 -4.80 -5.55 -3.91
CA LYS A 38 -6.04 -6.27 -3.59
C LYS A 38 -5.94 -6.99 -2.24
N LYS A 39 -4.81 -7.62 -1.95
CA LYS A 39 -4.59 -8.29 -0.66
C LYS A 39 -4.54 -7.29 0.50
N GLN A 40 -3.95 -6.11 0.29
CA GLN A 40 -4.00 -5.04 1.28
C GLN A 40 -5.45 -4.61 1.58
N ASP A 41 -6.29 -4.44 0.56
CA ASP A 41 -7.70 -4.06 0.75
C ASP A 41 -8.50 -5.14 1.50
N GLU A 42 -8.22 -6.42 1.25
CA GLU A 42 -8.81 -7.55 1.99
C GLU A 42 -8.40 -7.51 3.47
N ILE A 43 -7.12 -7.27 3.76
CA ILE A 43 -6.60 -7.20 5.14
C ILE A 43 -7.20 -6.00 5.88
N VAL A 44 -7.29 -4.84 5.23
CA VAL A 44 -7.91 -3.64 5.78
C VAL A 44 -9.34 -3.92 6.24
N LYS A 45 -10.13 -4.63 5.42
CA LYS A 45 -11.50 -5.05 5.78
C LYS A 45 -11.54 -6.01 6.97
N ILE A 46 -10.61 -6.96 7.03
CA ILE A 46 -10.54 -7.95 8.12
C ILE A 46 -10.13 -7.29 9.44
N CYS A 47 -9.15 -6.39 9.41
CA CYS A 47 -8.64 -5.71 10.59
C CYS A 47 -9.53 -4.56 11.08
N GLY A 48 -10.56 -4.17 10.31
CA GLY A 48 -11.44 -3.05 10.64
C GLY A 48 -10.73 -1.69 10.67
N ILE A 49 -9.59 -1.57 10.01
CA ILE A 49 -8.83 -0.32 9.94
C ILE A 49 -9.50 0.54 8.88
N ASN A 50 -10.31 1.52 9.28
CA ASN A 50 -10.91 2.46 8.34
C ASN A 50 -9.91 3.56 8.03
N THR A 51 -9.19 3.40 6.91
CA THR A 51 -8.36 4.48 6.37
C THR A 51 -9.27 5.49 5.67
N ASP A 52 -9.63 6.56 6.38
CA ASP A 52 -10.47 7.63 5.85
C ASP A 52 -9.65 8.61 5.01
N ALA A 53 -10.08 8.83 3.77
CA ALA A 53 -9.55 9.90 2.93
C ALA A 53 -10.09 11.24 3.41
N LYS A 54 -9.22 12.06 4.00
CA LYS A 54 -9.53 13.43 4.40
C LYS A 54 -8.96 14.40 3.39
N ARG A 55 -9.70 15.48 3.16
CA ARG A 55 -9.28 16.56 2.27
C ARG A 55 -8.94 17.77 3.11
N THR A 56 -7.75 18.32 2.93
CA THR A 56 -7.44 19.64 3.50
C THR A 56 -8.25 20.72 2.80
N SER A 57 -8.39 21.87 3.45
CA SER A 57 -8.94 23.09 2.86
C SER A 57 -8.24 23.50 1.55
N PHE A 58 -6.99 23.08 1.34
CA PHE A 58 -6.20 23.29 0.13
C PHE A 58 -6.29 22.16 -0.90
N SER A 59 -7.34 21.33 -0.84
CA SER A 59 -7.58 20.21 -1.77
C SER A 59 -6.57 19.06 -1.75
N HIS A 60 -5.60 19.04 -0.84
CA HIS A 60 -4.70 17.89 -0.68
C HIS A 60 -5.45 16.75 -0.01
N VAL A 61 -5.37 15.56 -0.61
CA VAL A 61 -5.92 14.34 -0.03
C VAL A 61 -4.84 13.73 0.86
N PHE A 62 -5.18 13.50 2.12
CA PHE A 62 -4.38 12.73 3.05
C PHE A 62 -5.27 11.66 3.68
N TYR A 63 -4.67 10.60 4.18
CA TYR A 63 -5.41 9.47 4.71
C TYR A 63 -5.10 9.32 6.19
N GLN A 64 -6.13 9.13 7.00
CA GLN A 64 -6.03 8.94 8.44
C GLN A 64 -6.61 7.56 8.79
N ASN A 65 -5.92 6.80 9.66
CA ASN A 65 -6.43 5.56 10.25
C ASN A 65 -7.10 5.84 11.59
#